data_AF-A0AAD7BJ40-F1
#
_entry.id   AF-A0AAD7BJ40-F1
#
_cell.length_a   1.000
_cell.length_b   1.000
_cell.length_c   1.000
_cell.angle_alpha   90.00
_cell.angle_beta   90.00
_cell.angle_gamma   90.00
#
_symmetry.space_group_name_H-M   'P 1'
#
loop_
_entity.id
_entity.type
_entity.pdbx_description
1 polymer ?
#
loop_
_entity_poly.entity_id
_entity_poly.type
_entity_poly.pdbx_seq_one_letter_code
_entity_poly.pdbx_strand_id
1 'polypeptide(L)'
;MPHLLALALTTFVSLSVVGAETLMNCGSSMYFPSQYTCFDDNFLCPIVNNEVYVRCGPACYSVKQYTCSSNTLQPYVSGQPTTLEKCGSTQFDPAKNVCLDNSQLCPIMQGNVTLFCYGAGTCYSPYQSGCALGQIYPLGTPAPTCVGLDGTNPICDPTECLEVACCKGLINIADKCRDPCDFGGC
;
A
#
# COMPACT_ATOMS: atom_id res chain seq x y z
N MET A 1 -2.69 29.48 63.81
CA MET A 1 -3.76 29.56 62.80
C MET A 1 -3.26 28.90 61.53
N PRO A 2 -3.71 27.67 61.19
CA PRO A 2 -3.15 26.90 60.09
C PRO A 2 -3.82 27.28 58.75
N HIS A 3 -3.00 27.49 57.72
CA HIS A 3 -3.46 27.67 56.34
C HIS A 3 -3.81 26.32 55.71
N LEU A 4 -5.06 26.16 55.30
CA LEU A 4 -5.54 25.00 54.54
C LEU A 4 -4.92 25.00 53.12
N LEU A 5 -4.29 23.88 52.75
CA LEU A 5 -3.95 23.53 51.37
C LEU A 5 -5.23 23.22 50.57
N ALA A 6 -5.39 23.84 49.40
CA ALA A 6 -6.38 23.46 48.41
C ALA A 6 -5.72 22.58 47.33
N LEU A 7 -6.07 21.30 47.27
CA LEU A 7 -5.75 20.41 46.15
C LEU A 7 -6.81 20.58 45.07
N ALA A 8 -6.42 21.12 43.90
CA ALA A 8 -7.27 21.13 42.71
C ALA A 8 -7.09 19.82 41.94
N LEU A 9 -8.16 19.04 41.81
CA LEU A 9 -8.19 17.77 41.09
C LEU A 9 -8.62 18.04 39.63
N THR A 10 -7.67 18.11 38.70
CA THR A 10 -7.97 18.23 37.27
C THR A 10 -8.16 16.85 36.66
N THR A 11 -9.40 16.50 36.31
CA THR A 11 -9.74 15.29 35.58
C THR A 11 -9.41 15.46 34.10
N PHE A 12 -8.42 14.75 33.60
CA PHE A 12 -8.11 14.64 32.18
C PHE A 12 -9.14 13.73 31.51
N VAL A 13 -10.00 14.31 30.66
CA VAL A 13 -10.89 13.53 29.78
C VAL A 13 -10.08 13.11 28.57
N SER A 14 -9.71 11.84 28.51
CA SER A 14 -9.02 11.24 27.35
C SER A 14 -10.02 11.02 26.21
N LEU A 15 -9.96 11.87 25.18
CA LEU A 15 -10.71 11.70 23.94
C LEU A 15 -9.97 10.68 23.06
N SER A 16 -10.42 9.43 23.06
CA SER A 16 -9.93 8.41 22.12
C SER A 16 -10.56 8.65 20.75
N VAL A 17 -9.82 9.31 19.86
CA VAL A 17 -10.16 9.37 18.43
C VAL A 17 -10.00 7.96 17.88
N VAL A 18 -11.11 7.26 17.67
CA VAL A 18 -11.13 6.03 16.87
C VAL A 18 -10.91 6.46 15.43
N GLY A 19 -9.68 6.35 14.94
CA GLY A 19 -9.35 6.63 13.55
C GLY A 19 -10.10 5.66 12.65
N ALA A 20 -11.12 6.15 11.94
CA ALA A 20 -11.75 5.39 10.87
C ALA A 20 -10.69 5.15 9.81
N GLU A 21 -10.36 3.88 9.57
CA GLU A 21 -9.43 3.51 8.51
C GLU A 21 -10.09 3.72 7.14
N THR A 22 -9.34 4.34 6.22
CA THR A 22 -9.81 4.57 4.85
C THR A 22 -9.82 3.26 4.06
N LEU A 23 -10.99 2.90 3.52
CA LEU A 23 -11.12 1.81 2.56
C LEU A 23 -10.45 2.16 1.23
N MET A 24 -9.82 1.17 0.62
CA MET A 24 -9.11 1.31 -0.66
C MET A 24 -9.60 0.30 -1.68
N ASN A 25 -9.48 0.66 -2.96
CA ASN A 25 -9.82 -0.23 -4.07
C ASN A 25 -8.64 -1.13 -4.43
N CYS A 26 -8.93 -2.42 -4.62
CA CYS A 26 -8.09 -3.39 -5.30
C CYS A 26 -8.95 -4.10 -6.35
N GLY A 27 -8.86 -3.65 -7.58
CA GLY A 27 -9.75 -4.07 -8.66
C GLY A 27 -11.19 -3.68 -8.34
N SER A 28 -12.07 -4.69 -8.25
CA SER A 28 -13.48 -4.51 -7.88
C SER A 28 -13.75 -4.64 -6.38
N SER A 29 -12.72 -4.91 -5.56
CA SER A 29 -12.87 -5.15 -4.13
C SER A 29 -12.38 -3.95 -3.31
N MET A 30 -13.13 -3.62 -2.26
CA MET A 30 -12.71 -2.67 -1.23
C MET A 30 -12.00 -3.41 -0.10
N TYR A 31 -10.90 -2.86 0.40
CA TYR A 31 -10.11 -3.46 1.48
C TYR A 31 -9.58 -2.44 2.47
N PHE A 32 -9.27 -2.91 3.68
CA PHE A 32 -8.55 -2.16 4.69
C PHE A 32 -7.04 -2.44 4.56
N PRO A 33 -6.20 -1.43 4.31
CA PRO A 33 -4.73 -1.55 4.26
C PRO A 33 -4.08 -2.21 5.47
N SER A 34 -4.71 -2.11 6.65
CA SER A 34 -4.26 -2.76 7.87
C SER A 34 -4.47 -4.28 7.86
N GLN A 35 -5.34 -4.78 6.98
CA GLN A 35 -5.73 -6.18 6.89
C GLN A 35 -5.30 -6.85 5.58
N TYR A 36 -5.11 -6.09 4.51
CA TYR A 36 -4.73 -6.64 3.20
C TYR A 36 -3.75 -5.72 2.47
N THR A 37 -2.98 -6.32 1.57
CA THR A 37 -2.15 -5.66 0.57
C THR A 37 -2.69 -5.97 -0.81
N CYS A 38 -2.83 -4.95 -1.66
CA CYS A 38 -3.20 -5.12 -3.07
C CYS A 38 -1.95 -5.29 -3.96
N PHE A 39 -1.97 -6.31 -4.80
CA PHE A 39 -0.96 -6.60 -5.83
C PHE A 39 -1.61 -6.58 -7.21
N ASP A 40 -0.87 -6.10 -8.21
CA ASP A 40 -1.28 -6.02 -9.63
C ASP A 40 -2.68 -5.42 -9.85
N ASP A 41 -3.04 -4.44 -9.02
CA ASP A 41 -4.32 -3.74 -9.03
C ASP A 41 -5.57 -4.63 -8.90
N ASN A 42 -5.45 -5.93 -8.56
CA ASN A 42 -6.60 -6.84 -8.49
C ASN A 42 -6.45 -8.07 -7.58
N PHE A 43 -5.33 -8.24 -6.89
CA PHE A 43 -5.05 -9.42 -6.07
C PHE A 43 -4.75 -9.03 -4.63
N LEU A 44 -5.59 -9.49 -3.70
CA LEU A 44 -5.44 -9.17 -2.27
C LEU A 44 -4.69 -10.29 -1.54
N CYS A 45 -3.59 -9.93 -0.87
CA CYS A 45 -2.97 -10.80 0.13
C CYS A 45 -3.22 -10.31 1.55
N PRO A 46 -3.54 -11.22 2.49
CA PRO A 46 -3.86 -10.85 3.85
C PRO A 46 -2.62 -10.45 4.65
N ILE A 47 -2.85 -9.64 5.68
CA ILE A 47 -1.91 -9.36 6.75
C ILE A 47 -2.36 -10.19 7.95
N VAL A 48 -1.58 -11.22 8.29
CA VAL A 48 -1.92 -12.18 9.35
C VAL A 48 -0.89 -12.07 10.46
N ASN A 49 -1.31 -11.86 11.71
CA ASN A 49 -0.41 -11.71 12.86
C ASN A 49 0.68 -10.64 12.64
N ASN A 50 0.31 -9.48 12.09
CA ASN A 50 1.23 -8.41 11.71
C ASN A 50 2.33 -8.85 10.73
N GLU A 51 2.05 -9.87 9.91
CA GLU A 51 2.91 -10.30 8.83
C GLU A 51 2.18 -10.11 7.50
N VAL A 52 2.81 -9.32 6.62
CA VAL A 52 2.33 -9.11 5.26
C VAL A 52 2.64 -10.35 4.43
N TYR A 53 1.59 -11.02 3.95
CA TYR A 53 1.76 -12.09 2.98
C TYR A 53 1.97 -11.47 1.60
N VAL A 54 2.91 -12.04 0.86
CA VAL A 54 3.32 -11.54 -0.46
C VAL A 54 2.76 -12.46 -1.53
N ARG A 55 2.44 -11.91 -2.71
CA ARG A 55 1.97 -12.69 -3.85
C ARG A 55 3.10 -13.52 -4.46
N CYS A 56 2.83 -14.78 -4.76
CA CYS A 56 3.62 -15.64 -5.64
C CYS A 56 2.68 -16.41 -6.57
N GLY A 57 2.62 -16.01 -7.85
CA GLY A 57 1.63 -16.56 -8.78
C GLY A 57 0.20 -16.39 -8.25
N PRO A 58 -0.56 -17.48 -8.03
CA PRO A 58 -1.93 -17.42 -7.50
C PRO A 58 -2.01 -17.48 -5.96
N ALA A 59 -0.88 -17.55 -5.24
CA ALA A 59 -0.85 -17.76 -3.79
C ALA A 59 -0.31 -16.53 -3.05
N CYS A 60 -0.71 -16.40 -1.79
CA CYS A 60 -0.10 -15.49 -0.82
C CYS A 60 0.76 -16.31 0.15
N TYR A 61 1.97 -15.85 0.46
CA TYR A 61 2.90 -16.60 1.30
C TYR A 61 3.62 -15.72 2.33
N SER A 62 4.06 -16.36 3.40
CA SER A 62 4.96 -15.81 4.41
C SER A 62 6.40 -15.88 3.90
N VAL A 63 7.07 -14.74 3.76
CA VAL A 63 8.49 -14.68 3.37
C VAL A 63 9.43 -15.32 4.39
N LYS A 64 8.96 -15.57 5.61
CA LYS A 64 9.72 -16.25 6.66
C LYS A 64 9.74 -17.76 6.46
N GLN A 65 8.77 -18.29 5.72
CA GLN A 65 8.56 -19.73 5.53
C GLN A 65 8.83 -20.19 4.10
N TYR A 66 8.62 -19.30 3.14
CA TYR A 66 8.75 -19.60 1.72
C TYR A 66 9.46 -18.47 0.98
N THR A 67 9.97 -18.81 -0.18
CA THR A 67 10.44 -17.88 -1.19
C THR A 67 9.67 -18.10 -2.49
N CYS A 68 9.69 -17.10 -3.37
CA CYS A 68 9.01 -17.16 -4.66
C CYS A 68 10.03 -17.16 -5.79
N SER A 69 10.05 -18.25 -6.56
CA SER A 69 10.90 -18.39 -7.74
C SER A 69 10.06 -18.75 -8.94
N SER A 70 10.03 -17.87 -9.94
CA SER A 70 9.24 -18.06 -11.17
C SER A 70 7.77 -18.42 -10.88
N ASN A 71 7.09 -17.60 -10.06
CA ASN A 71 5.71 -17.83 -9.61
C ASN A 71 5.48 -19.16 -8.84
N THR A 72 6.54 -19.82 -8.39
CA THR A 72 6.46 -21.08 -7.63
C THR A 72 7.01 -20.87 -6.23
N LEU A 73 6.24 -21.32 -5.23
CA LEU A 73 6.67 -21.30 -3.84
C LEU A 73 7.73 -22.36 -3.58
N GLN A 74 8.81 -21.97 -2.93
CA GLN A 74 9.86 -22.86 -2.45
C GLN A 74 10.01 -22.69 -0.94
N PRO A 75 10.23 -23.77 -0.16
CA PRO A 75 10.47 -23.63 1.27
C PRO A 75 11.72 -22.79 1.54
N TYR A 76 11.62 -21.82 2.44
CA TYR A 76 12.77 -21.06 2.91
C TYR A 76 13.53 -21.86 3.97
N VAL A 77 14.76 -22.26 3.65
CA VAL A 77 15.63 -23.01 4.57
C VAL A 77 16.70 -22.07 5.13
N SER A 78 16.46 -21.52 6.33
CA SER A 78 17.46 -20.71 7.04
C SER A 78 18.70 -21.56 7.37
N GLY A 79 19.89 -21.14 6.92
CA GLY A 79 21.16 -21.79 7.25
C GLY A 79 21.77 -22.69 6.16
N GLN A 80 21.14 -22.78 4.99
CA GLN A 80 21.87 -23.18 3.78
C GLN A 80 22.75 -22.01 3.29
N PRO A 81 23.90 -22.27 2.63
CA PRO A 81 24.66 -21.20 1.99
C PRO A 81 23.68 -20.42 1.13
N THR A 82 23.59 -19.10 1.34
CA THR A 82 22.59 -18.23 0.70
C THR A 82 22.56 -18.52 -0.80
N THR A 83 21.65 -19.38 -1.23
CA THR A 83 21.42 -19.64 -2.64
C THR A 83 20.78 -18.37 -3.12
N LEU A 84 21.58 -17.55 -3.79
CA LEU A 84 21.09 -16.34 -4.41
C LEU A 84 19.90 -16.73 -5.28
N GLU A 85 18.75 -16.16 -4.96
CA GLU A 85 17.53 -16.38 -5.71
C GLU A 85 17.46 -15.41 -6.87
N LYS A 86 16.64 -15.74 -7.87
CA LYS A 86 16.50 -14.92 -9.06
C LYS A 86 15.25 -14.06 -8.96
N CYS A 87 15.43 -12.75 -9.10
CA CYS A 87 14.35 -11.78 -9.29
C CYS A 87 14.59 -11.05 -10.60
N GLY A 88 13.75 -11.31 -11.61
CA GLY A 88 13.97 -10.81 -12.96
C GLY A 88 15.30 -11.32 -13.52
N SER A 89 16.21 -10.40 -13.84
CA SER A 89 17.58 -10.71 -14.27
C SER A 89 18.62 -10.65 -13.13
N THR A 90 18.20 -10.29 -11.92
CA THR A 90 19.09 -10.06 -10.76
C THR A 90 19.08 -11.24 -9.81
N GLN A 91 20.23 -11.50 -9.19
CA GLN A 91 20.37 -12.43 -8.08
C GLN A 91 20.28 -11.69 -6.74
N PHE A 92 19.56 -12.23 -5.77
CA PHE A 92 19.36 -11.59 -4.47
C PHE A 92 19.45 -12.57 -3.30
N ASP A 93 19.79 -12.02 -2.13
CA ASP A 93 19.73 -12.74 -0.86
C ASP A 93 18.31 -12.64 -0.28
N PRO A 94 17.55 -13.76 -0.19
CA PRO A 94 16.18 -13.75 0.33
C PRO A 94 16.09 -13.41 1.83
N ALA A 95 17.22 -13.43 2.56
CA ALA A 95 17.24 -12.93 3.94
C ALA A 95 17.25 -11.39 4.01
N LYS A 96 17.59 -10.70 2.91
CA LYS A 96 17.76 -9.23 2.86
C LYS A 96 16.77 -8.54 1.96
N ASN A 97 16.22 -9.22 0.96
CA ASN A 97 15.28 -8.64 0.01
C ASN A 97 14.14 -9.62 -0.27
N VAL A 98 12.99 -9.06 -0.64
CA VAL A 98 11.88 -9.79 -1.24
C VAL A 98 11.85 -9.50 -2.74
N CYS A 99 11.52 -10.51 -3.54
CA CYS A 99 11.20 -10.32 -4.95
C CYS A 99 9.68 -10.17 -5.11
N LEU A 100 9.25 -9.05 -5.70
CA LEU A 100 7.87 -8.73 -6.00
C LEU A 100 7.64 -8.81 -7.51
N ASP A 101 6.54 -9.44 -7.89
CA ASP A 101 6.09 -9.62 -9.28
C ASP A 101 7.21 -10.10 -10.24
N ASN A 102 8.06 -10.99 -9.73
CA ASN A 102 9.22 -11.58 -10.41
C ASN A 102 10.22 -10.57 -11.00
N SER A 103 10.20 -9.29 -10.63
CA SER A 103 11.07 -8.28 -11.23
C SER A 103 11.53 -7.17 -10.31
N GLN A 104 10.80 -6.88 -9.23
CA GLN A 104 11.12 -5.79 -8.31
C GLN A 104 11.74 -6.31 -7.04
N LEU A 105 12.92 -5.81 -6.68
CA LEU A 105 13.58 -6.14 -5.43
C LEU A 105 13.32 -5.06 -4.40
N CYS A 106 12.74 -5.45 -3.28
CA CYS A 106 12.51 -4.58 -2.14
C CYS A 106 13.24 -5.07 -0.90
N PRO A 107 13.93 -4.18 -0.15
CA PRO A 107 14.68 -4.57 1.02
C PRO A 107 13.76 -4.98 2.17
N ILE A 108 14.18 -5.97 2.94
CA ILE A 108 13.53 -6.31 4.21
C ILE A 108 14.10 -5.34 5.26
N MET A 109 13.27 -4.45 5.78
CA MET A 109 13.65 -3.44 6.76
C MET A 109 13.22 -3.87 8.15
N GLN A 110 14.16 -4.07 9.08
CA GLN A 110 13.88 -4.48 10.47
C GLN A 110 13.07 -5.79 10.57
N GLY A 111 13.31 -6.74 9.66
CA GLY A 111 12.56 -8.00 9.61
C GLY A 111 11.17 -7.89 8.97
N ASN A 112 10.78 -6.68 8.54
CA ASN A 112 9.54 -6.41 7.85
C ASN A 112 9.76 -6.28 6.35
N VAL A 113 8.91 -6.94 5.59
CA VAL A 113 8.88 -6.80 4.13
C VAL A 113 8.49 -5.38 3.74
N THR A 114 9.18 -4.82 2.75
CA THR A 114 8.75 -3.61 2.07
C THR A 114 8.13 -3.96 0.73
N LEU A 115 7.17 -3.15 0.31
CA LEU A 115 6.42 -3.34 -0.93
C LEU A 115 6.86 -2.32 -1.97
N PHE A 116 6.80 -2.67 -3.25
CA PHE A 116 7.14 -1.74 -4.33
C PHE A 116 5.92 -0.90 -4.73
N CYS A 117 6.07 0.41 -4.78
CA CYS A 117 5.07 1.31 -5.33
C CYS A 117 5.45 1.65 -6.77
N TYR A 118 4.80 0.99 -7.75
CA TYR A 118 5.17 1.10 -9.16
C TYR A 118 5.18 2.52 -9.71
N GLY A 119 4.22 3.36 -9.34
CA GLY A 119 4.23 4.74 -9.84
C GLY A 119 5.24 5.66 -9.14
N ALA A 120 5.66 5.33 -7.91
CA ALA A 120 6.68 6.08 -7.19
C ALA A 120 8.09 5.56 -7.50
N GLY A 121 8.20 4.35 -8.09
CA GLY A 121 9.46 3.70 -8.42
C GLY A 121 10.30 3.34 -7.20
N THR A 122 9.70 3.14 -6.03
CA THR A 122 10.43 2.89 -4.78
C THR A 122 9.67 1.98 -3.83
N CYS A 123 10.40 1.39 -2.88
CA CYS A 123 9.84 0.53 -1.85
C CYS A 123 9.34 1.33 -0.65
N TYR A 124 8.26 0.88 -0.03
CA TYR A 124 7.66 1.48 1.16
C TYR A 124 7.32 0.44 2.22
N SER A 125 7.23 0.88 3.47
CA SER A 125 6.76 0.03 4.57
C SER A 125 5.24 0.01 4.61
N PRO A 126 4.59 -1.15 4.41
CA PRO A 126 3.13 -1.28 4.47
C PRO A 126 2.54 -1.05 5.87
N TYR A 127 3.38 -0.85 6.89
CA TYR A 127 2.96 -0.52 8.26
C TYR A 127 2.95 0.99 8.53
N GLN A 128 3.53 1.78 7.63
CA GLN A 128 3.67 3.23 7.81
C GLN A 128 3.04 4.01 6.66
N SER A 129 3.03 3.42 5.47
CA SER A 129 2.53 4.05 4.25
C SER A 129 1.75 3.04 3.41
N GLY A 130 0.87 3.55 2.55
CA GLY A 130 0.27 2.80 1.45
C GLY A 130 0.73 3.33 0.09
N CYS A 131 0.45 2.58 -0.97
CA CYS A 131 0.65 3.02 -2.35
C CYS A 131 -0.70 3.04 -3.06
N ALA A 132 -1.08 4.20 -3.59
CA ALA A 132 -2.31 4.41 -4.33
C ALA A 132 -2.01 5.39 -5.45
N LEU A 133 -2.52 5.10 -6.66
CA LEU A 133 -2.31 5.94 -7.84
C LEU A 133 -0.84 6.19 -8.17
N GLY A 134 0.02 5.27 -7.77
CA GLY A 134 1.46 5.43 -7.97
C GLY A 134 2.13 6.40 -6.99
N GLN A 135 1.46 6.82 -5.93
CA GLN A 135 2.04 7.67 -4.89
C GLN A 135 2.04 6.97 -3.54
N ILE A 136 3.08 7.21 -2.75
CA ILE A 136 3.20 6.73 -1.38
C ILE A 136 2.58 7.77 -0.45
N TYR A 137 1.65 7.38 0.40
CA TYR A 137 1.03 8.24 1.42
C TYR A 137 1.10 7.58 2.80
N PRO A 138 1.20 8.35 3.88
CA PRO A 138 1.19 7.81 5.24
C PRO A 138 -0.12 7.07 5.55
N LEU A 139 -0.06 5.97 6.29
CA LEU A 139 -1.27 5.36 6.83
C LEU A 139 -1.91 6.28 7.86
N GLY A 140 -3.25 6.35 7.84
CA GLY A 140 -4.02 7.26 8.70
C GLY A 140 -4.23 8.66 8.10
N THR A 141 -3.63 8.98 6.95
CA THR A 141 -4.10 10.09 6.12
C THR A 141 -5.14 9.58 5.13
N PRO A 142 -6.11 10.42 4.71
CA PRO A 142 -6.98 10.08 3.59
C PRO A 142 -6.11 9.71 2.39
N ALA A 143 -6.37 8.55 1.77
CA ALA A 143 -5.70 8.19 0.53
C ALA A 143 -5.98 9.28 -0.51
N PRO A 144 -5.05 9.60 -1.43
CA PRO A 144 -5.37 10.46 -2.55
C PRO A 144 -6.55 9.82 -3.30
N THR A 145 -7.71 10.47 -3.21
CA THR A 145 -8.85 10.13 -4.06
C THR A 145 -8.52 10.56 -5.48
N CYS A 146 -8.95 9.78 -6.45
CA CYS A 146 -8.97 10.21 -7.85
C CYS A 146 -10.37 10.06 -8.42
N VAL A 147 -10.65 10.82 -9.48
CA VAL A 147 -11.88 10.66 -10.25
C VAL A 147 -11.68 9.59 -11.33
N GLY A 148 -12.56 8.59 -11.36
CA GLY A 148 -12.59 7.52 -12.38
C GLY A 148 -13.31 7.93 -13.67
N LEU A 149 -13.54 6.96 -14.58
CA LEU A 149 -14.20 7.18 -15.88
C LEU A 149 -15.68 7.59 -15.78
N ASP A 150 -16.33 7.29 -14.65
CA ASP A 150 -17.76 7.53 -14.44
C ASP A 150 -18.00 8.94 -13.89
N GLY A 151 -17.90 9.93 -14.79
CA GLY A 151 -17.94 11.38 -14.56
C GLY A 151 -19.20 11.96 -13.90
N THR A 152 -19.55 11.49 -12.70
CA THR A 152 -20.55 12.10 -11.82
C THR A 152 -19.95 13.01 -10.77
N ASN A 153 -18.65 12.86 -10.44
CA ASN A 153 -17.92 13.81 -9.62
C ASN A 153 -17.11 14.74 -10.53
N PRO A 154 -17.52 16.01 -10.71
CA PRO A 154 -16.68 16.98 -11.40
C PRO A 154 -15.40 17.22 -10.57
N ILE A 155 -14.27 17.38 -11.25
CA ILE A 155 -12.97 17.66 -10.60
C ILE A 155 -13.00 19.06 -9.95
N CYS A 156 -13.83 19.97 -10.48
CA CYS A 156 -14.12 21.26 -9.90
C CYS A 156 -15.64 21.49 -9.77
N ASP A 157 -16.09 21.95 -8.61
CA ASP A 157 -17.37 22.64 -8.45
C ASP A 157 -17.14 24.15 -8.77
N PRO A 158 -18.12 24.90 -9.30
CA PRO A 158 -17.99 26.37 -9.46
C PRO A 158 -17.58 27.14 -8.20
N THR A 159 -17.65 26.53 -7.02
CA THR A 159 -17.32 27.14 -5.74
C THR A 159 -15.90 26.79 -5.26
N GLU A 160 -15.40 25.59 -5.53
CA GLU A 160 -14.06 25.11 -5.14
C GLU A 160 -13.56 24.02 -6.11
N CYS A 161 -12.32 24.14 -6.61
CA CYS A 161 -11.64 23.04 -7.27
C CYS A 161 -11.03 22.14 -6.19
N LEU A 162 -11.47 20.88 -6.10
CA LEU A 162 -10.73 19.89 -5.33
C LEU A 162 -9.45 19.56 -6.13
N GLU A 163 -8.28 19.53 -5.49
CA GLU A 163 -7.01 19.06 -6.10
C GLU A 163 -7.03 17.54 -6.37
N VAL A 164 -8.12 17.01 -6.91
CA VAL A 164 -8.30 15.58 -7.15
C VAL A 164 -7.83 15.28 -8.57
N ALA A 165 -6.72 14.56 -8.68
CA ALA A 165 -6.19 14.10 -9.95
C ALA A 165 -7.09 13.02 -10.57
N CYS A 166 -7.00 12.86 -11.89
CA CYS A 166 -7.56 11.69 -12.55
C CYS A 166 -6.81 10.42 -12.15
N CYS A 167 -7.52 9.30 -12.10
CA CYS A 167 -6.87 8.03 -11.81
C CYS A 167 -5.81 7.70 -12.86
N LYS A 168 -4.79 6.91 -12.49
CA LYS A 168 -3.69 6.55 -13.39
C LYS A 168 -4.22 6.03 -14.74
N GLY A 169 -3.64 6.54 -15.83
CA GLY A 169 -4.04 6.19 -17.20
C GLY A 169 -5.14 7.08 -17.77
N LEU A 170 -5.75 7.96 -16.96
CA LEU A 170 -6.75 8.91 -17.40
C LEU A 170 -6.17 10.33 -17.48
N ILE A 171 -6.74 11.14 -18.38
CA ILE A 171 -6.40 12.55 -18.53
C ILE A 171 -7.58 13.42 -18.10
N ASN A 172 -7.27 14.55 -17.45
CA ASN A 172 -8.27 15.57 -17.15
C ASN A 172 -8.56 16.36 -18.43
N ILE A 173 -9.80 16.27 -18.91
CA ILE A 173 -10.31 17.10 -20.00
C ILE A 173 -11.67 17.64 -19.57
N ALA A 174 -11.75 18.97 -19.47
CA ALA A 174 -12.96 19.70 -19.11
C ALA A 174 -13.60 19.20 -17.80
N ASP A 175 -12.77 19.14 -16.75
CA ASP A 175 -13.15 18.75 -15.37
C ASP A 175 -13.69 17.32 -15.24
N LYS A 176 -13.35 16.48 -16.22
CA LYS A 176 -13.71 15.07 -16.25
C LYS A 176 -12.50 14.22 -16.61
N CYS A 177 -12.41 13.06 -15.98
CA CYS A 177 -11.42 12.07 -16.37
C CYS A 177 -11.90 11.31 -17.61
N ARG A 178 -10.99 11.14 -18.56
CA ARG A 178 -11.21 10.46 -19.83
C ARG A 178 -10.07 9.51 -20.12
N ASP A 179 -10.36 8.47 -20.87
CA ASP A 179 -9.32 7.59 -21.41
C ASP A 179 -8.61 8.32 -22.57
N PRO A 180 -7.27 8.40 -22.59
CA PRO A 180 -6.53 8.92 -23.75
C PRO A 180 -6.89 8.22 -25.07
N CYS A 181 -7.32 6.96 -25.02
CA CYS A 181 -7.78 6.21 -26.19
C CYS A 181 -9.08 6.76 -26.81
N ASP A 182 -9.91 7.47 -26.05
CA ASP A 182 -11.12 8.11 -26.58
C ASP A 182 -10.81 9.22 -27.60
N PHE A 183 -9.54 9.66 -27.69
CA PHE A 183 -9.07 10.71 -28.58
C PHE A 183 -8.15 10.21 -29.69
N GLY A 184 -8.12 8.90 -29.95
CA GLY A 184 -7.34 8.29 -31.04
C GLY A 184 -5.82 8.30 -30.80
N GLY A 185 -5.40 8.35 -29.54
CA GLY A 185 -3.99 8.39 -29.12
C GLY A 185 -3.40 7.04 -28.73
N CYS A 186 -3.99 5.95 -29.20
CA CYS A 186 -3.49 4.58 -29.10
C CYS A 186 -3.70 3.89 -30.47
#